data_AF-A0A7S2SHV7-F1
#
_entry.id   AF-A0A7S2SHV7-F1
#
_cell.length_a   1.000
_cell.length_b   1.000
_cell.length_c   1.000
_cell.angle_alpha   90.00
_cell.angle_beta   90.00
_cell.angle_gamma   90.00
#
_symmetry.space_group_name_H-M   'P 1'
#
loop_
_entity.id
_entity.type
_entity.pdbx_description
1 polymer ?
#
loop_
_entity_poly.entity_id
_entity_poly.type
_entity_poly.pdbx_seq_one_letter_code
_entity_poly.pdbx_strand_id
1 'polypeptide(L)'
;GVHYTMSDSEDEDGVLFSANVGGLADALSEASGRDDAFTQGGGRGDGEDVDAEARRLAVAAVEACFFGGVGDRVGDAARDEGIEESVRGALGRLEALNLEAATRASVVMAVRCNARGAYAELVSSSPLAAKLLQKEEEASTSGEGGPSAAAAVSVAETLRCRVVALLAEDLHSGLEEDERAGRAIGVLGLGVAALNLFLQANYTGPEVGEDGLPPVDLLASPGATQAALAVDGELPYPHSIGPRFLLIARVLLGVLADPSSPLWSTPVKDWVGEEEIGGGGARVGATMAAPDPRPRRRCSLALLRVPKALPTGAWWSARAIVTHSRLLLAGDPTLTLWVETAAAFRTVLSWACGSVLPTATPVKTHQAAEAWLEWGLAQYHFNRADAG
;
A
#
# COMPACT_ATOMS: atom_id res chain seq x y z
N GLY A 1 -13.67 5.35 53.08
CA GLY A 1 -13.07 6.59 52.58
C GLY A 1 -11.57 6.47 52.75
N VAL A 2 -10.87 6.21 51.65
CA VAL A 2 -9.42 6.11 51.63
C VAL A 2 -8.97 7.21 50.68
N HIS A 3 -8.29 8.22 51.22
CA HIS A 3 -7.68 9.30 50.48
C HIS A 3 -6.43 8.76 49.77
N TYR A 4 -6.36 8.93 48.45
CA TYR A 4 -5.11 8.88 47.70
C TYR A 4 -4.64 10.31 47.48
N THR A 5 -3.43 10.61 47.98
CA THR A 5 -2.67 11.81 47.62
C THR A 5 -1.80 11.46 46.42
N MET A 6 -2.00 12.15 45.30
CA MET A 6 -1.07 12.16 44.18
C MET A 6 0.16 12.96 44.61
N SER A 7 1.34 12.33 44.57
CA SER A 7 2.63 13.00 44.64
C SER A 7 3.19 13.09 43.24
N ASP A 8 3.40 14.31 42.77
CA ASP A 8 4.16 14.61 41.56
C ASP A 8 5.62 14.19 41.78
N SER A 9 6.09 13.25 40.97
CA SER A 9 7.51 13.01 40.73
C SER A 9 7.74 13.09 39.24
N GLU A 10 8.16 14.27 38.80
CA GLU A 10 8.91 14.47 37.57
C GLU A 10 10.27 13.78 37.71
N ASP A 11 10.83 13.33 36.58
CA ASP A 11 12.11 12.63 36.40
C ASP A 11 12.03 11.09 36.43
N GLU A 12 11.78 10.46 35.27
CA GLU A 12 12.48 9.23 34.87
C GLU A 12 12.75 9.17 33.35
N ASP A 13 14.04 9.10 33.06
CA ASP A 13 14.77 8.73 31.85
C ASP A 13 13.99 8.01 30.72
N GLY A 14 13.64 8.77 29.68
CA GLY A 14 13.32 8.24 28.37
C GLY A 14 14.59 7.90 27.58
N VAL A 15 15.10 6.68 27.71
CA VAL A 15 16.09 6.11 26.78
C VAL A 15 15.39 5.84 25.44
N LEU A 16 15.30 6.87 24.60
CA LEU A 16 14.90 6.76 23.21
C LEU A 16 16.06 6.15 22.42
N PHE A 17 15.85 4.92 21.93
CA PHE A 17 16.71 4.29 20.92
C PHE A 17 16.71 5.17 19.66
N SER A 18 17.74 6.00 19.49
CA SER A 18 18.00 6.70 18.23
C SER A 18 18.56 5.68 17.22
N ALA A 19 17.68 5.11 16.39
CA ALA A 19 18.13 4.33 15.24
C ALA A 19 18.76 5.27 14.19
N ASN A 20 19.95 4.88 13.76
CA ASN A 20 20.96 5.65 13.05
C ASN A 20 20.53 6.04 11.62
N VAL A 21 20.32 7.34 11.37
CA VAL A 21 20.00 7.92 10.04
C VAL A 21 21.15 7.75 9.05
N GLY A 22 22.39 7.56 9.52
CA GLY A 22 23.55 7.27 8.67
C GLY A 22 23.35 6.03 7.79
N GLY A 23 22.62 5.01 8.27
CA GLY A 23 22.52 3.72 7.60
C GLY A 23 21.79 3.74 6.25
N LEU A 24 20.87 4.68 6.00
CA LEU A 24 20.16 4.78 4.71
C LEU A 24 21.01 5.52 3.67
N ALA A 25 21.68 6.60 4.07
CA ALA A 25 22.64 7.30 3.21
C ALA A 25 23.85 6.41 2.90
N ASP A 26 24.35 5.67 3.90
CA ASP A 26 25.45 4.71 3.73
C ASP A 26 25.03 3.52 2.86
N ALA A 27 23.81 2.98 3.00
CA ALA A 27 23.32 1.91 2.13
C ALA A 27 23.09 2.37 0.67
N LEU A 28 22.65 3.62 0.47
CA LEU A 28 22.53 4.23 -0.86
C LEU A 28 23.92 4.55 -1.46
N SER A 29 24.90 4.93 -0.62
CA SER A 29 26.29 5.18 -1.03
C SER A 29 27.07 3.89 -1.30
N GLU A 30 26.86 2.81 -0.53
CA GLU A 30 27.46 1.49 -0.76
C GLU A 30 26.92 0.83 -2.03
N ALA A 31 25.64 1.06 -2.37
CA ALA A 31 25.08 0.67 -3.65
C ALA A 31 25.75 1.44 -4.82
N SER A 32 26.09 2.72 -4.61
CA SER A 32 26.77 3.57 -5.61
C SER A 32 28.27 3.27 -5.75
N GLY A 33 28.96 2.83 -4.70
CA GLY A 33 30.41 2.60 -4.71
C GLY A 33 30.86 1.31 -5.42
N ARG A 34 29.93 0.44 -5.82
CA ARG A 34 30.23 -0.78 -6.59
C ARG A 34 30.42 -0.54 -8.10
N ASP A 35 29.99 0.60 -8.63
CA ASP A 35 30.06 0.91 -10.07
C ASP A 35 31.50 1.18 -10.57
N ASP A 36 32.39 1.70 -9.71
CA ASP A 36 33.76 2.04 -10.12
C ASP A 36 34.71 0.83 -10.21
N ALA A 37 34.34 -0.32 -9.62
CA ALA A 37 35.18 -1.51 -9.60
C ALA A 37 34.95 -2.47 -10.78
N PHE A 38 33.88 -2.29 -11.57
CA PHE A 38 33.46 -3.28 -12.59
C PHE A 38 33.88 -2.92 -14.03
N THR A 39 34.45 -1.75 -14.28
CA THR A 39 34.73 -1.21 -15.63
C THR A 39 36.02 -1.70 -16.31
N GLN A 40 36.67 -2.78 -15.85
CA GLN A 40 37.89 -3.31 -16.51
C GLN A 40 37.79 -4.73 -17.10
N GLY A 41 36.62 -5.37 -17.14
CA GLY A 41 36.44 -6.69 -17.78
C GLY A 41 35.69 -6.60 -19.11
N GLY A 42 36.41 -6.57 -20.25
CA GLY A 42 35.81 -6.53 -21.58
C GLY A 42 35.07 -7.82 -21.95
N GLY A 43 33.75 -7.86 -21.71
CA GLY A 43 32.83 -8.88 -22.20
C GLY A 43 31.67 -8.25 -22.97
N ARG A 44 31.56 -8.52 -24.27
CA ARG A 44 30.37 -8.16 -25.07
C ARG A 44 29.22 -9.09 -24.68
N GLY A 45 28.42 -8.68 -23.71
CA GLY A 45 27.22 -9.41 -23.27
C GLY A 45 26.17 -8.60 -22.51
N ASP A 46 26.53 -7.48 -21.86
CA ASP A 46 25.80 -7.09 -20.64
C ASP A 46 24.95 -5.80 -20.73
N GLY A 47 24.69 -5.28 -21.94
CA GLY A 47 23.93 -4.03 -22.08
C GLY A 47 22.48 -4.09 -21.58
N GLU A 48 21.84 -5.25 -21.68
CA GLU A 48 20.44 -5.44 -21.26
C GLU A 48 20.29 -5.57 -19.73
N ASP A 49 21.34 -6.04 -19.05
CA ASP A 49 21.36 -6.19 -17.59
C ASP A 49 21.60 -4.84 -16.87
N VAL A 50 22.39 -3.93 -17.45
CA VAL A 50 22.65 -2.61 -16.87
C VAL A 50 21.37 -1.76 -16.81
N ASP A 51 20.58 -1.75 -17.89
CA ASP A 51 19.31 -1.02 -17.92
C ASP A 51 18.28 -1.65 -16.96
N ALA A 52 18.27 -2.99 -16.83
CA ALA A 52 17.39 -3.68 -15.88
C ALA A 52 17.74 -3.37 -14.42
N GLU A 53 19.03 -3.27 -14.09
CA GLU A 53 19.47 -2.92 -12.74
C GLU A 53 19.22 -1.45 -12.42
N ALA A 54 19.47 -0.53 -13.35
CA ALA A 54 19.12 0.89 -13.19
C ALA A 54 17.62 1.08 -12.93
N ARG A 55 16.77 0.34 -13.66
CA ARG A 55 15.31 0.30 -13.41
C ARG A 55 14.98 -0.21 -12.00
N ARG A 56 15.61 -1.30 -11.56
CA ARG A 56 15.42 -1.85 -10.21
C ARG A 56 15.84 -0.87 -9.13
N LEU A 57 16.96 -0.18 -9.31
CA LEU A 57 17.46 0.82 -8.37
C LEU A 57 16.55 2.06 -8.31
N ALA A 58 16.01 2.51 -9.46
CA ALA A 58 15.04 3.59 -9.49
C ALA A 58 13.74 3.22 -8.74
N VAL A 59 13.22 2.01 -8.98
CA VAL A 59 12.05 1.49 -8.26
C VAL A 59 12.33 1.36 -6.76
N ALA A 60 13.45 0.75 -6.37
CA ALA A 60 13.83 0.57 -4.97
C ALA A 60 14.03 1.90 -4.23
N ALA A 61 14.59 2.90 -4.90
CA ALA A 61 14.74 4.24 -4.34
C ALA A 61 13.40 4.91 -4.07
N VAL A 62 12.43 4.72 -4.97
CA VAL A 62 11.08 5.25 -4.79
C VAL A 62 10.34 4.47 -3.70
N GLU A 63 10.50 3.15 -3.65
CA GLU A 63 9.97 2.31 -2.57
C GLU A 63 10.51 2.73 -1.19
N ALA A 64 11.78 3.12 -1.10
CA ALA A 64 12.35 3.62 0.15
C ALA A 64 11.63 4.86 0.68
N CYS A 65 11.15 5.75 -0.21
CA CYS A 65 10.32 6.90 0.17
C CYS A 65 8.94 6.49 0.73
N PHE A 66 8.48 5.27 0.45
CA PHE A 66 7.24 4.72 0.99
C PHE A 66 7.44 3.88 2.25
N PHE A 67 8.65 3.41 2.55
CA PHE A 67 8.92 2.59 3.75
C PHE A 67 9.23 3.41 4.99
N GLY A 68 10.03 4.46 4.84
CA GLY A 68 10.36 5.32 5.96
C GLY A 68 9.09 6.03 6.41
N GLY A 69 8.48 5.59 7.52
CA GLY A 69 7.35 6.28 8.14
C GLY A 69 7.73 7.73 8.44
N VAL A 70 7.42 8.63 7.50
CA VAL A 70 7.70 10.07 7.63
C VAL A 70 6.71 10.73 8.61
N GLY A 71 5.65 10.01 9.02
CA GLY A 71 4.55 10.55 9.82
C GLY A 71 4.88 10.93 11.27
N ASP A 72 5.80 10.22 11.95
CA ASP A 72 5.95 10.38 13.42
C ASP A 72 7.20 11.14 13.87
N ARG A 73 7.92 11.81 12.94
CA ARG A 73 9.23 12.43 13.26
C ARG A 73 9.33 13.92 12.93
N VAL A 74 8.18 14.61 12.96
CA VAL A 74 8.05 16.06 12.78
C VAL A 74 8.78 16.78 13.93
N GLY A 75 9.88 17.46 13.64
CA GLY A 75 10.49 18.38 14.62
C GLY A 75 11.91 18.87 14.37
N ASP A 76 12.73 18.19 13.55
CA ASP A 76 14.13 18.60 13.34
C ASP A 76 14.36 19.17 11.93
N ALA A 77 14.70 20.46 11.83
CA ALA A 77 15.06 21.12 10.56
C ALA A 77 16.23 20.44 9.83
N ALA A 78 17.15 19.79 10.56
CA ALA A 78 18.24 18.99 9.98
C ALA A 78 17.74 17.72 9.25
N ARG A 79 16.49 17.28 9.51
CA ARG A 79 15.89 16.12 8.84
C ARG A 79 15.21 16.50 7.53
N ASP A 80 14.67 17.71 7.41
CA ASP A 80 14.09 18.20 6.17
C ASP A 80 15.15 18.22 5.05
N GLU A 81 16.39 18.59 5.38
CA GLU A 81 17.52 18.55 4.42
C GLU A 81 17.83 17.12 3.96
N GLY A 82 17.88 16.14 4.87
CA GLY A 82 18.16 14.74 4.54
C GLY A 82 17.04 14.07 3.74
N ILE A 83 15.77 14.39 4.05
CA ILE A 83 14.61 13.92 3.28
C ILE A 83 14.65 14.53 1.88
N GLU A 84 14.89 15.83 1.76
CA GLU A 84 15.00 16.50 0.45
C GLU A 84 16.17 15.98 -0.39
N GLU A 85 17.30 15.62 0.23
CA GLU A 85 18.41 14.97 -0.47
C GLU A 85 18.04 13.55 -0.96
N SER A 86 17.39 12.75 -0.12
CA SER A 86 16.91 11.42 -0.50
C SER A 86 15.87 11.49 -1.64
N VAL A 87 14.90 12.40 -1.52
CA VAL A 87 13.91 12.69 -2.56
C VAL A 87 14.61 13.14 -3.83
N ARG A 88 15.55 14.08 -3.76
CA ARG A 88 16.33 14.53 -4.92
C ARG A 88 17.07 13.39 -5.60
N GLY A 89 17.70 12.50 -4.82
CA GLY A 89 18.37 11.31 -5.34
C GLY A 89 17.40 10.33 -6.02
N ALA A 90 16.22 10.09 -5.44
CA ALA A 90 15.18 9.28 -6.05
C ALA A 90 14.63 9.90 -7.34
N LEU A 91 14.40 11.21 -7.35
CA LEU A 91 13.93 11.97 -8.51
C LEU A 91 14.97 11.96 -9.64
N GLY A 92 16.26 12.11 -9.34
CA GLY A 92 17.33 12.02 -10.35
C GLY A 92 17.40 10.63 -11.01
N ARG A 93 17.12 9.56 -10.25
CA ARG A 93 17.01 8.20 -10.82
C ARG A 93 15.74 8.01 -11.65
N LEU A 94 14.64 8.64 -11.25
CA LEU A 94 13.39 8.65 -12.01
C LEU A 94 13.51 9.40 -13.34
N GLU A 95 14.35 10.43 -13.41
CA GLU A 95 14.64 11.16 -14.65
C GLU A 95 15.36 10.29 -15.69
N ALA A 96 16.06 9.22 -15.26
CA ALA A 96 16.66 8.24 -16.15
C ALA A 96 15.64 7.28 -16.77
N LEU A 97 14.44 7.14 -16.18
CA LEU A 97 13.37 6.34 -16.75
C LEU A 97 12.71 7.09 -17.91
N ASN A 98 12.43 6.40 -19.00
CA ASN A 98 11.80 7.01 -20.16
C ASN A 98 10.26 7.07 -20.02
N LEU A 99 9.81 7.85 -19.04
CA LEU A 99 8.40 8.02 -18.71
C LEU A 99 7.75 9.12 -19.55
N GLU A 100 6.47 8.92 -19.90
CA GLU A 100 5.60 9.96 -20.43
C GLU A 100 5.52 11.13 -19.43
N ALA A 101 5.40 12.36 -19.92
CA ALA A 101 5.38 13.56 -19.09
C ALA A 101 4.29 13.51 -17.99
N ALA A 102 3.10 12.99 -18.30
CA ALA A 102 2.01 12.88 -17.34
C ALA A 102 2.29 11.86 -16.22
N THR A 103 2.85 10.70 -16.58
CA THR A 103 3.25 9.66 -15.63
C THR A 103 4.42 10.13 -14.77
N ARG A 104 5.43 10.74 -15.38
CA ARG A 104 6.55 11.35 -14.67
C ARG A 104 6.07 12.38 -13.66
N ALA A 105 5.19 13.30 -14.06
CA ALA A 105 4.63 14.31 -13.16
C ALA A 105 3.90 13.66 -11.98
N SER A 106 3.11 12.62 -12.24
CA SER A 106 2.37 11.89 -11.20
C SER A 106 3.31 11.17 -10.22
N VAL A 107 4.39 10.56 -10.71
CA VAL A 107 5.39 9.88 -9.87
C VAL A 107 6.20 10.87 -9.04
N VAL A 108 6.67 11.97 -9.64
CA VAL A 108 7.40 13.03 -8.94
C VAL A 108 6.54 13.62 -7.82
N MET A 109 5.26 13.89 -8.12
CA MET A 109 4.30 14.38 -7.14
C MET A 109 4.07 13.34 -6.04
N ALA A 110 3.91 12.06 -6.40
CA ALA A 110 3.75 10.99 -5.42
C ALA A 110 4.93 10.93 -4.44
N VAL A 111 6.17 10.93 -4.93
CA VAL A 111 7.37 10.89 -4.08
C VAL A 111 7.42 12.11 -3.15
N ARG A 112 7.24 13.32 -3.69
CA ARG A 112 7.30 14.57 -2.90
C ARG A 112 6.19 14.66 -1.86
N CYS A 113 4.95 14.41 -2.27
CA CYS A 113 3.80 14.53 -1.38
C CYS A 113 3.87 13.48 -0.26
N ASN A 114 4.30 12.25 -0.54
CA ASN A 114 4.47 11.24 0.50
C ASN A 114 5.61 11.60 1.46
N ALA A 115 6.73 12.12 0.95
CA ALA A 115 7.84 12.58 1.78
C ALA A 115 7.49 13.79 2.66
N ARG A 116 6.54 14.63 2.25
CA ARG A 116 6.11 15.83 3.02
C ARG A 116 4.81 15.64 3.79
N GLY A 117 4.18 14.47 3.70
CA GLY A 117 2.83 14.26 4.24
C GLY A 117 1.73 15.09 3.54
N ALA A 118 1.99 15.64 2.35
CA ALA A 118 1.05 16.46 1.57
C ALA A 118 0.07 15.59 0.75
N TYR A 119 -0.60 14.64 1.41
CA TYR A 119 -1.42 13.63 0.76
C TYR A 119 -2.64 14.22 0.02
N ALA A 120 -3.26 15.27 0.57
CA ALA A 120 -4.40 15.95 -0.05
C ALA A 120 -4.04 16.58 -1.41
N GLU A 121 -2.83 17.14 -1.53
CA GLU A 121 -2.32 17.70 -2.78
C GLU A 121 -2.16 16.61 -3.84
N LEU A 122 -1.59 15.46 -3.47
CA LEU A 122 -1.43 14.34 -4.40
C LEU A 122 -2.77 13.86 -4.96
N VAL A 123 -3.79 13.72 -4.11
CA VAL A 123 -5.12 13.27 -4.52
C VAL A 123 -5.83 14.31 -5.40
N SER A 124 -5.63 15.61 -5.13
CA SER A 124 -6.32 16.69 -5.84
C SER A 124 -5.68 17.05 -7.18
N SER A 125 -4.35 17.02 -7.24
CA SER A 125 -3.58 17.65 -8.32
C SER A 125 -2.85 16.66 -9.21
N SER A 126 -2.80 15.38 -8.84
CA SER A 126 -2.17 14.36 -9.68
C SER A 126 -2.97 14.13 -10.97
N PRO A 127 -2.35 14.21 -12.16
CA PRO A 127 -2.98 13.83 -13.42
C PRO A 127 -3.52 12.40 -13.38
N LEU A 128 -2.82 11.51 -12.67
CA LEU A 128 -3.25 10.14 -12.48
C LEU A 128 -4.49 10.02 -11.59
N ALA A 129 -4.55 10.81 -10.50
CA ALA A 129 -5.74 10.87 -9.66
C ALA A 129 -6.93 11.40 -10.46
N ALA A 130 -6.74 12.44 -11.28
CA ALA A 130 -7.78 12.93 -12.18
C ALA A 130 -8.24 11.82 -13.15
N LYS A 131 -7.32 11.08 -13.81
CA LYS A 131 -7.68 10.00 -14.74
C LYS A 131 -8.44 8.85 -14.06
N LEU A 132 -8.01 8.42 -12.88
CA LEU A 132 -8.60 7.26 -12.19
C LEU A 132 -9.89 7.60 -11.44
N LEU A 133 -9.88 8.75 -10.76
CA LEU A 133 -10.95 9.13 -9.85
C LEU A 133 -12.02 9.95 -10.54
N GLN A 134 -11.85 10.46 -11.77
CA GLN A 134 -12.91 11.19 -12.48
C GLN A 134 -14.24 10.44 -12.50
N LYS A 135 -15.32 11.16 -12.21
CA LYS A 135 -16.68 10.64 -12.27
C LYS A 135 -16.91 10.25 -13.71
N GLU A 136 -17.31 9.00 -13.94
CA GLU A 136 -17.92 8.69 -15.22
C GLU A 136 -19.13 9.60 -15.30
N GLU A 137 -19.16 10.52 -16.28
CA GLU A 137 -20.39 11.18 -16.66
C GLU A 137 -21.34 10.07 -17.07
N GLU A 138 -22.10 9.56 -16.09
CA GLU A 138 -23.06 8.50 -16.28
C GLU A 138 -23.90 8.92 -17.46
N ALA A 139 -23.81 8.12 -18.53
CA ALA A 139 -24.70 8.16 -19.66
C ALA A 139 -26.12 8.02 -19.09
N SER A 140 -26.70 9.19 -18.80
CA SER A 140 -27.85 9.34 -17.92
C SER A 140 -29.04 8.67 -18.57
N THR A 141 -29.32 7.44 -18.15
CA THR A 141 -30.57 6.75 -18.44
C THR A 141 -31.35 6.65 -17.13
N SER A 142 -32.02 7.76 -16.86
CA SER A 142 -33.18 7.96 -15.98
C SER A 142 -33.83 6.67 -15.43
N GLY A 143 -33.57 6.38 -14.15
CA GLY A 143 -34.40 5.50 -13.36
C GLY A 143 -34.28 5.88 -11.89
N GLU A 144 -35.36 6.42 -11.31
CA GLU A 144 -35.47 6.84 -9.90
C GLU A 144 -35.47 5.64 -8.92
N GLY A 145 -34.51 4.73 -9.04
CA GLY A 145 -34.28 3.67 -8.07
C GLY A 145 -33.24 4.12 -7.05
N GLY A 146 -33.56 4.03 -5.76
CA GLY A 146 -32.60 4.33 -4.68
C GLY A 146 -31.29 3.53 -4.81
N PRO A 147 -30.21 3.96 -4.14
CA PRO A 147 -28.89 3.35 -4.25
C PRO A 147 -28.94 1.89 -3.78
N SER A 148 -28.99 0.96 -4.74
CA SER A 148 -28.96 -0.47 -4.50
C SER A 148 -27.55 -0.89 -4.06
N ALA A 149 -27.41 -1.90 -3.19
CA ALA A 149 -26.12 -2.51 -2.84
C ALA A 149 -25.33 -2.97 -4.08
N ALA A 150 -26.02 -3.27 -5.20
CA ALA A 150 -25.39 -3.53 -6.49
C ALA A 150 -24.59 -2.33 -7.03
N ALA A 151 -25.06 -1.10 -6.80
CA ALA A 151 -24.35 0.12 -7.21
C ALA A 151 -23.05 0.32 -6.40
N ALA A 152 -23.00 -0.13 -5.15
CA ALA A 152 -21.82 -0.03 -4.30
C ALA A 152 -20.70 -0.99 -4.73
N VAL A 153 -21.04 -2.27 -4.95
CA VAL A 153 -20.10 -3.26 -5.49
C VAL A 153 -19.61 -2.84 -6.88
N SER A 154 -20.46 -2.15 -7.66
CA SER A 154 -20.07 -1.56 -8.93
C SER A 154 -18.95 -0.54 -8.80
N VAL A 155 -18.88 0.27 -7.74
CA VAL A 155 -17.87 1.34 -7.66
C VAL A 155 -16.47 0.77 -7.44
N ALA A 156 -16.32 -0.16 -6.50
CA ALA A 156 -15.04 -0.79 -6.21
C ALA A 156 -14.52 -1.55 -7.43
N GLU A 157 -15.40 -2.30 -8.11
CA GLU A 157 -15.06 -3.05 -9.31
C GLU A 157 -14.76 -2.12 -10.50
N THR A 158 -15.54 -1.05 -10.71
CA THR A 158 -15.25 -0.05 -11.76
C THR A 158 -13.88 0.58 -11.55
N LEU A 159 -13.56 1.00 -10.32
CA LEU A 159 -12.24 1.54 -10.01
C LEU A 159 -11.14 0.49 -10.25
N ARG A 160 -11.34 -0.75 -9.81
CA ARG A 160 -10.41 -1.87 -10.05
C ARG A 160 -10.18 -2.06 -11.56
N CYS A 161 -11.24 -2.14 -12.36
CA CYS A 161 -11.15 -2.29 -13.81
C CYS A 161 -10.36 -1.14 -14.45
N ARG A 162 -10.57 0.11 -14.00
CA ARG A 162 -9.82 1.28 -14.49
C ARG A 162 -8.32 1.18 -14.17
N VAL A 163 -7.97 0.76 -12.95
CA VAL A 163 -6.56 0.58 -12.56
C VAL A 163 -5.93 -0.54 -13.35
N VAL A 164 -6.61 -1.68 -13.49
CA VAL A 164 -6.13 -2.80 -14.31
C VAL A 164 -5.94 -2.34 -15.77
N ALA A 165 -6.93 -1.65 -16.35
CA ALA A 165 -6.84 -1.13 -17.71
C ALA A 165 -5.69 -0.13 -17.87
N LEU A 166 -5.49 0.77 -16.92
CA LEU A 166 -4.38 1.72 -16.91
C LEU A 166 -3.01 1.00 -16.89
N LEU A 167 -2.86 -0.05 -16.08
CA LEU A 167 -1.62 -0.80 -15.98
C LEU A 167 -1.41 -1.75 -17.17
N ALA A 168 -2.50 -2.16 -17.80
CA ALA A 168 -2.54 -3.03 -18.96
C ALA A 168 -2.30 -2.31 -20.29
N GLU A 169 -2.68 -1.03 -20.37
CA GLU A 169 -2.75 -0.24 -21.59
C GLU A 169 -1.50 -0.48 -22.46
N ASP A 170 -1.75 -1.12 -23.61
CA ASP A 170 -0.75 -1.63 -24.54
C ASP A 170 0.07 -0.48 -25.14
N LEU A 171 1.24 -0.25 -24.56
CA LEU A 171 2.24 0.61 -25.16
C LEU A 171 2.85 -0.17 -26.32
N HIS A 172 2.83 0.36 -27.54
CA HIS A 172 3.34 -0.35 -28.72
C HIS A 172 4.85 -0.09 -28.95
N SER A 173 5.56 0.37 -27.93
CA SER A 173 6.95 0.84 -28.01
C SER A 173 7.71 0.30 -26.82
N GLY A 174 8.95 -0.19 -26.98
CA GLY A 174 9.82 -0.75 -25.91
C GLY A 174 10.05 0.09 -24.64
N LEU A 175 9.39 1.25 -24.54
CA LEU A 175 9.09 2.04 -23.35
C LEU A 175 8.02 1.39 -22.45
N GLU A 176 7.49 0.21 -22.80
CA GLU A 176 6.35 -0.41 -22.13
C GLU A 176 6.58 -0.68 -20.65
N GLU A 177 7.80 -1.07 -20.28
CA GLU A 177 8.09 -1.52 -18.92
C GLU A 177 8.33 -0.34 -17.97
N ASP A 178 9.13 0.66 -18.38
CA ASP A 178 9.35 1.89 -17.61
C ASP A 178 8.04 2.61 -17.34
N GLU A 179 7.25 2.83 -18.40
CA GLU A 179 5.99 3.54 -18.29
C GLU A 179 4.97 2.77 -17.45
N ARG A 180 4.93 1.44 -17.56
CA ARG A 180 4.10 0.61 -16.68
C ARG A 180 4.57 0.68 -15.23
N ALA A 181 5.88 0.65 -14.98
CA ALA A 181 6.45 0.80 -13.63
C ALA A 181 6.14 2.19 -13.05
N GLY A 182 6.29 3.26 -13.84
CA GLY A 182 5.93 4.62 -13.46
C GLY A 182 4.45 4.75 -13.12
N ARG A 183 3.55 4.17 -13.94
CA ARG A 183 2.11 4.13 -13.64
C ARG A 183 1.83 3.36 -12.35
N ALA A 184 2.47 2.21 -12.13
CA ALA A 184 2.32 1.42 -10.91
C ALA A 184 2.79 2.18 -9.66
N ILE A 185 3.92 2.88 -9.74
CA ILE A 185 4.43 3.76 -8.68
C ILE A 185 3.45 4.92 -8.40
N GLY A 186 2.89 5.53 -9.45
CA GLY A 186 1.88 6.58 -9.29
C GLY A 186 0.62 6.05 -8.59
N VAL A 187 0.15 4.86 -8.96
CA VAL A 187 -0.98 4.18 -8.32
C VAL A 187 -0.65 3.86 -6.86
N LEU A 188 0.58 3.40 -6.58
CA LEU A 188 1.05 3.12 -5.22
C LEU A 188 0.99 4.39 -4.37
N GLY A 189 1.57 5.48 -4.87
CA GLY A 189 1.57 6.74 -4.16
C GLY A 189 0.18 7.30 -3.91
N LEU A 190 -0.73 7.16 -4.87
CA LEU A 190 -2.13 7.56 -4.70
C LEU A 190 -2.85 6.69 -3.67
N GLY A 191 -2.62 5.37 -3.67
CA GLY A 191 -3.18 4.44 -2.69
C GLY A 191 -2.68 4.72 -1.27
N VAL A 192 -1.38 4.98 -1.12
CA VAL A 192 -0.76 5.37 0.16
C VAL A 192 -1.30 6.71 0.65
N ALA A 193 -1.41 7.70 -0.22
CA ALA A 193 -1.98 9.00 0.15
C ALA A 193 -3.45 8.88 0.58
N ALA A 194 -4.26 8.11 -0.15
CA ALA A 194 -5.64 7.86 0.23
C ALA A 194 -5.74 7.15 1.59
N LEU A 195 -4.90 6.14 1.86
CA LEU A 195 -4.87 5.48 3.16
C LEU A 195 -4.51 6.47 4.28
N ASN A 196 -3.47 7.29 4.09
CA ASN A 196 -3.03 8.24 5.11
C ASN A 196 -4.06 9.35 5.36
N LEU A 197 -4.76 9.85 4.33
CA LEU A 197 -5.86 10.79 4.52
C LEU A 197 -6.98 10.18 5.38
N PHE A 198 -7.33 8.91 5.12
CA PHE A 198 -8.30 8.21 5.95
C PHE A 198 -7.80 8.06 7.40
N LEU A 199 -6.53 7.70 7.59
CA LEU A 199 -5.94 7.55 8.92
C LEU A 199 -5.90 8.88 9.68
N GLN A 200 -5.47 9.97 9.03
CA GLN A 200 -5.43 11.31 9.61
C GLN A 200 -6.83 11.82 10.02
N ALA A 201 -7.87 11.46 9.25
CA ALA A 201 -9.23 11.88 9.53
C ALA A 201 -9.92 11.08 10.65
N ASN A 202 -9.47 9.86 10.97
CA ASN A 202 -10.18 8.95 11.88
C ASN A 202 -9.35 8.46 13.08
N TYR A 203 -8.03 8.60 13.04
CA TYR A 203 -7.10 8.09 14.04
C TYR A 203 -6.08 9.18 14.42
N THR A 204 -4.99 8.76 15.07
CA THR A 204 -3.92 9.65 15.52
C THR A 204 -3.21 10.28 14.31
N GLY A 205 -3.31 11.61 14.19
CA GLY A 205 -2.63 12.43 13.20
C GLY A 205 -2.95 13.91 13.41
N PRO A 206 -2.25 14.85 12.74
CA PRO A 206 -2.67 16.24 12.72
C PRO A 206 -4.09 16.31 12.17
N GLU A 207 -5.01 16.93 12.93
CA GLU A 207 -6.44 16.97 12.58
C GLU A 207 -6.62 17.63 11.20
N VAL A 208 -6.92 16.82 10.19
CA VAL A 208 -7.43 17.31 8.92
C VAL A 208 -8.93 17.43 9.11
N GLY A 209 -9.42 18.65 9.39
CA GLY A 209 -10.85 18.92 9.43
C GLY A 209 -11.52 18.54 8.10
N GLU A 210 -12.85 18.39 8.09
CA GLU A 210 -13.60 18.01 6.88
C GLU A 210 -13.31 18.96 5.69
N ASP A 211 -13.05 20.24 5.96
CA ASP A 211 -12.69 21.26 4.98
C ASP A 211 -11.28 21.08 4.37
N GLY A 212 -10.42 20.30 5.03
CA GLY A 212 -9.06 19.99 4.57
C GLY A 212 -8.98 18.76 3.68
N LEU A 213 -10.07 17.98 3.58
CA LEU A 213 -10.11 16.81 2.72
C LEU A 213 -10.39 17.22 1.27
N PRO A 214 -9.64 16.67 0.31
CA PRO A 214 -9.85 17.01 -1.08
C PRO A 214 -11.23 16.53 -1.53
N PRO A 215 -11.97 17.34 -2.32
CA PRO A 215 -13.29 16.95 -2.81
C PRO A 215 -13.14 15.79 -3.80
N VAL A 216 -13.26 14.57 -3.30
CA VAL A 216 -13.38 13.37 -4.14
C VAL A 216 -14.85 13.13 -4.39
N ASP A 217 -15.47 13.96 -5.21
CA ASP A 217 -16.91 13.94 -5.54
C ASP A 217 -17.30 12.80 -6.50
N LEU A 218 -16.39 11.90 -6.78
CA LEU A 218 -16.33 11.33 -8.12
C LEU A 218 -16.59 9.82 -8.21
N LEU A 219 -16.67 9.08 -7.09
CA LEU A 219 -16.85 7.63 -7.15
C LEU A 219 -18.18 7.11 -6.61
N ALA A 220 -18.71 7.67 -5.52
CA ALA A 220 -19.90 7.11 -4.86
C ALA A 220 -20.53 8.11 -3.88
N SER A 221 -21.84 7.94 -3.64
CA SER A 221 -22.48 8.54 -2.45
C SER A 221 -21.90 7.92 -1.17
N PRO A 222 -21.93 8.62 -0.01
CA PRO A 222 -21.44 8.06 1.24
C PRO A 222 -22.04 6.70 1.59
N GLY A 223 -23.34 6.50 1.33
CA GLY A 223 -24.01 5.21 1.54
C GLY A 223 -23.51 4.11 0.61
N ALA A 224 -23.24 4.42 -0.66
CA ALA A 224 -22.65 3.47 -1.60
C ALA A 224 -21.20 3.13 -1.21
N THR A 225 -20.41 4.09 -0.72
CA THR A 225 -19.08 3.81 -0.17
C THR A 225 -19.14 2.88 1.05
N GLN A 226 -20.04 3.13 1.99
CA GLN A 226 -20.20 2.28 3.17
C GLN A 226 -20.61 0.85 2.78
N ALA A 227 -21.56 0.71 1.85
CA ALA A 227 -21.96 -0.58 1.33
C ALA A 227 -20.82 -1.29 0.58
N ALA A 228 -19.94 -0.55 -0.13
CA ALA A 228 -18.78 -1.12 -0.81
C ALA A 228 -17.70 -1.61 0.15
N LEU A 229 -17.62 -1.02 1.35
CA LEU A 229 -16.75 -1.42 2.44
C LEU A 229 -17.40 -2.47 3.36
N ALA A 230 -18.62 -2.92 3.08
CA ALA A 230 -19.22 -4.01 3.84
C ALA A 230 -18.50 -5.34 3.53
N VAL A 231 -18.28 -6.16 4.56
CA VAL A 231 -17.58 -7.45 4.43
C VAL A 231 -18.24 -8.47 5.33
N ASP A 232 -18.49 -9.68 4.83
CA ASP A 232 -19.08 -10.78 5.61
C ASP A 232 -20.41 -10.43 6.33
N GLY A 233 -21.17 -9.47 5.78
CA GLY A 233 -22.41 -8.96 6.38
C GLY A 233 -22.22 -7.79 7.34
N GLU A 234 -20.98 -7.44 7.66
CA GLU A 234 -20.63 -6.34 8.56
C GLU A 234 -20.53 -5.01 7.82
N LEU A 235 -21.08 -3.97 8.44
CA LEU A 235 -21.03 -2.61 7.92
C LEU A 235 -19.90 -1.81 8.59
N PRO A 236 -19.28 -0.87 7.85
CA PRO A 236 -18.34 0.08 8.43
C PRO A 236 -19.03 1.03 9.42
N TYR A 237 -18.26 1.57 10.36
CA TYR A 237 -18.73 2.54 11.34
C TYR A 237 -19.30 3.79 10.64
N PRO A 238 -20.55 4.19 10.95
CA PRO A 238 -21.26 5.21 10.18
C PRO A 238 -20.69 6.62 10.33
N HIS A 239 -19.99 6.90 11.43
CA HIS A 239 -19.37 8.21 11.69
C HIS A 239 -17.90 8.29 11.25
N SER A 240 -17.43 7.33 10.44
CA SER A 240 -16.10 7.46 9.84
C SER A 240 -16.05 8.67 8.89
N ILE A 241 -14.99 9.46 9.02
CA ILE A 241 -14.75 10.63 8.19
C ILE A 241 -14.04 10.17 6.92
N GLY A 242 -14.58 10.50 5.76
CA GLY A 242 -13.96 10.16 4.47
C GLY A 242 -13.74 8.67 4.19
N PRO A 243 -14.71 7.75 4.42
CA PRO A 243 -14.55 6.31 4.11
C PRO A 243 -14.20 6.04 2.64
N ARG A 244 -14.46 7.01 1.75
CA ARG A 244 -14.07 6.96 0.34
C ARG A 244 -12.57 6.81 0.14
N PHE A 245 -11.77 7.42 1.00
CA PHE A 245 -10.31 7.34 0.92
C PHE A 245 -9.81 5.93 1.26
N LEU A 246 -10.44 5.26 2.24
CA LEU A 246 -10.16 3.86 2.51
C LEU A 246 -10.57 2.96 1.34
N LEU A 247 -11.75 3.18 0.75
CA LEU A 247 -12.20 2.42 -0.43
C LEU A 247 -11.21 2.55 -1.58
N ILE A 248 -10.77 3.76 -1.90
CA ILE A 248 -9.77 4.03 -2.93
C ILE A 248 -8.47 3.29 -2.59
N ALA A 249 -7.94 3.46 -1.39
CA ALA A 249 -6.72 2.81 -0.95
C ALA A 249 -6.80 1.29 -1.09
N ARG A 250 -7.90 0.67 -0.63
CA ARG A 250 -8.12 -0.77 -0.70
C ARG A 250 -8.13 -1.29 -2.13
N VAL A 251 -8.78 -0.59 -3.06
CA VAL A 251 -8.79 -0.97 -4.48
C VAL A 251 -7.41 -0.80 -5.12
N LEU A 252 -6.81 0.39 -5.00
CA LEU A 252 -5.52 0.70 -5.64
C LEU A 252 -4.41 -0.24 -5.16
N LEU A 253 -4.26 -0.37 -3.83
CA LEU A 253 -3.23 -1.20 -3.22
C LEU A 253 -3.52 -2.70 -3.39
N GLY A 254 -4.79 -3.09 -3.38
CA GLY A 254 -5.20 -4.47 -3.68
C GLY A 254 -4.81 -4.91 -5.08
N VAL A 255 -5.05 -4.06 -6.10
CA VAL A 255 -4.64 -4.35 -7.48
C VAL A 255 -3.12 -4.44 -7.64
N LEU A 256 -2.36 -3.60 -6.92
CA LEU A 256 -0.90 -3.66 -6.95
C LEU A 256 -0.35 -4.90 -6.23
N ALA A 257 -0.98 -5.32 -5.13
CA ALA A 257 -0.58 -6.50 -4.37
C ALA A 257 -0.88 -7.80 -5.13
N ASP A 258 -2.09 -7.92 -5.67
CA ASP A 258 -2.50 -9.04 -6.51
C ASP A 258 -3.62 -8.61 -7.48
N PRO A 259 -3.29 -8.28 -8.74
CA PRO A 259 -4.28 -7.85 -9.73
C PRO A 259 -5.27 -8.97 -10.09
N SER A 260 -4.90 -10.22 -9.83
CA SER A 260 -5.75 -11.38 -10.08
C SER A 260 -6.70 -11.70 -8.92
N SER A 261 -6.47 -11.08 -7.74
CA SER A 261 -7.35 -11.29 -6.59
C SER A 261 -8.70 -10.64 -6.85
N PRO A 262 -9.81 -11.35 -6.63
CA PRO A 262 -11.09 -10.68 -6.48
C PRO A 262 -11.04 -9.73 -5.28
N LEU A 263 -11.92 -8.72 -5.32
CA LEU A 263 -12.11 -7.80 -4.19
C LEU A 263 -12.80 -8.53 -3.02
N TRP A 264 -12.69 -7.96 -1.82
CA TRP A 264 -13.33 -8.47 -0.59
C TRP A 264 -14.85 -8.59 -0.69
N SER A 265 -15.48 -7.94 -1.68
CA SER A 265 -16.91 -8.06 -1.98
C SER A 265 -17.29 -9.46 -2.47
N THR A 266 -16.33 -10.27 -2.90
CA THR A 266 -16.55 -11.68 -3.29
C THR A 266 -16.36 -12.57 -2.05
N PRO A 267 -17.40 -13.28 -1.58
CA PRO A 267 -17.32 -14.11 -0.38
C PRO A 267 -16.20 -15.16 -0.44
N VAL A 268 -15.50 -15.39 0.68
CA VAL A 268 -14.44 -16.43 0.80
C VAL A 268 -14.91 -17.83 0.41
N LYS A 269 -16.20 -18.15 0.52
CA LYS A 269 -16.73 -19.44 0.07
C LYS A 269 -16.46 -19.71 -1.42
N ASP A 270 -16.31 -18.66 -2.21
CA ASP A 270 -15.95 -18.76 -3.62
C ASP A 270 -14.42 -18.90 -3.83
N TRP A 271 -13.62 -18.64 -2.78
CA TRP A 271 -12.16 -18.65 -2.80
C TRP A 271 -11.61 -20.00 -2.32
N VAL A 272 -12.19 -20.52 -1.24
CA VAL A 272 -11.75 -21.74 -0.56
C VAL A 272 -12.83 -22.78 -0.83
N GLY A 273 -12.50 -23.80 -1.64
CA GLY A 273 -13.46 -24.85 -2.00
C GLY A 273 -14.14 -25.44 -0.76
N GLU A 274 -15.43 -25.80 -0.89
CA GLU A 274 -16.32 -26.20 0.21
C GLU A 274 -15.77 -27.31 1.14
N GLU A 275 -14.79 -28.09 0.68
CA GLU A 275 -14.16 -29.17 1.45
C GLU A 275 -13.33 -28.71 2.66
N GLU A 276 -12.79 -27.48 2.68
CA GLU A 276 -11.99 -26.99 3.83
C GLU A 276 -12.82 -26.29 4.92
N ILE A 277 -14.07 -25.91 4.62
CA ILE A 277 -14.95 -25.18 5.54
C ILE A 277 -15.86 -26.14 6.33
N GLY A 278 -15.84 -27.43 5.98
CA GLY A 278 -16.71 -28.46 6.54
C GLY A 278 -16.31 -28.97 7.92
N GLY A 279 -16.99 -28.50 8.95
CA GLY A 279 -17.60 -29.41 9.93
C GLY A 279 -16.83 -29.66 11.23
N GLY A 280 -16.92 -28.71 12.15
CA GLY A 280 -16.71 -28.97 13.57
C GLY A 280 -16.38 -27.67 14.30
N GLY A 281 -17.09 -27.37 15.37
CA GLY A 281 -16.81 -26.24 16.29
C GLY A 281 -15.48 -26.36 17.04
N ALA A 282 -14.44 -26.85 16.38
CA ALA A 282 -13.07 -26.82 16.82
C ALA A 282 -12.48 -25.46 16.44
N ARG A 283 -11.91 -24.79 17.43
CA ARG A 283 -10.85 -23.80 17.26
C ARG A 283 -10.02 -24.20 16.04
N VAL A 284 -9.94 -23.32 15.04
CA VAL A 284 -9.01 -23.45 13.91
C VAL A 284 -7.61 -23.49 14.52
N GLY A 285 -7.15 -24.70 14.82
CA GLY A 285 -5.90 -24.92 15.52
C GLY A 285 -4.76 -24.52 14.60
N ALA A 286 -4.11 -23.41 14.97
CA ALA A 286 -2.66 -23.31 15.18
C ALA A 286 -1.70 -24.07 14.23
N THR A 287 -2.02 -24.21 12.95
CA THR A 287 -0.99 -24.54 11.94
C THR A 287 -0.96 -23.44 10.89
N MET A 288 0.23 -22.87 10.72
CA MET A 288 0.60 -21.69 9.93
C MET A 288 0.19 -21.68 8.45
N ALA A 289 -0.57 -22.66 7.97
CA ALA A 289 -1.05 -22.67 6.61
C ALA A 289 -2.39 -21.95 6.55
N ALA A 290 -2.36 -20.61 6.44
CA ALA A 290 -3.47 -19.94 5.76
C ALA A 290 -3.72 -20.70 4.44
N PRO A 291 -4.99 -21.08 4.15
CA PRO A 291 -5.33 -22.04 3.12
C PRO A 291 -4.58 -21.72 1.84
N ASP A 292 -3.90 -22.72 1.27
CA ASP A 292 -3.13 -22.54 0.05
C ASP A 292 -4.08 -22.05 -1.03
N PRO A 293 -3.95 -20.79 -1.52
CA PRO A 293 -4.85 -20.28 -2.54
C PRO A 293 -4.55 -21.06 -3.82
N ARG A 294 -5.31 -22.13 -4.05
CA ARG A 294 -5.26 -22.93 -5.28
C ARG A 294 -5.30 -21.99 -6.49
N PRO A 295 -4.69 -22.38 -7.63
CA PRO A 295 -4.52 -21.50 -8.77
C PRO A 295 -5.85 -20.93 -9.25
N ARG A 296 -6.06 -19.65 -8.92
CA ARG A 296 -7.21 -18.84 -9.33
C ARG A 296 -7.35 -18.89 -10.85
N ARG A 297 -8.59 -18.87 -11.38
CA ARG A 297 -8.86 -18.70 -12.81
C ARG A 297 -8.16 -17.42 -13.27
N ARG A 298 -7.01 -17.59 -13.92
CA ARG A 298 -6.14 -16.50 -14.33
C ARG A 298 -6.92 -15.62 -15.32
N CYS A 299 -7.20 -14.37 -14.95
CA CYS A 299 -7.31 -13.31 -15.96
C CYS A 299 -6.08 -13.41 -16.87
N SER A 300 -6.26 -13.20 -18.17
CA SER A 300 -5.25 -13.56 -19.18
C SER A 300 -3.85 -13.06 -18.79
N LEU A 301 -2.85 -13.94 -18.94
CA LEU A 301 -1.47 -13.74 -18.51
C LEU A 301 -0.77 -12.48 -19.05
N ALA A 302 -1.35 -11.81 -20.05
CA ALA A 302 -0.85 -10.56 -20.62
C ALA A 302 -0.96 -9.38 -19.63
N LEU A 303 -1.96 -9.38 -18.73
CA LEU A 303 -2.12 -8.36 -17.68
C LEU A 303 -1.11 -8.49 -16.53
N LEU A 304 -0.38 -9.61 -16.44
CA LEU A 304 0.43 -10.00 -15.28
C LEU A 304 1.92 -9.62 -15.41
N ARG A 305 2.27 -8.71 -16.31
CA ARG A 305 3.60 -8.04 -16.36
C ARG A 305 3.58 -6.67 -15.67
N VAL A 306 2.58 -6.39 -14.84
CA VAL A 306 2.75 -5.39 -13.78
C VAL A 306 3.89 -5.90 -12.90
N PRO A 307 4.85 -5.06 -12.50
CA PRO A 307 6.02 -5.58 -11.81
C PRO A 307 5.56 -6.32 -10.55
N LYS A 308 5.85 -7.62 -10.47
CA LYS A 308 6.04 -8.33 -9.20
C LYS A 308 7.08 -7.63 -8.29
N ALA A 309 7.70 -6.56 -8.81
CA ALA A 309 8.75 -5.75 -8.22
C ALA A 309 8.26 -4.62 -7.30
N LEU A 310 6.97 -4.51 -6.96
CA LEU A 310 6.50 -3.61 -5.90
C LEU A 310 6.01 -4.35 -4.66
N PRO A 311 6.89 -5.04 -3.92
CA PRO A 311 6.53 -5.67 -2.64
C PRO A 311 6.00 -4.66 -1.61
N THR A 312 6.36 -3.38 -1.75
CA THR A 312 5.67 -2.27 -1.04
C THR A 312 4.16 -2.28 -1.22
N GLY A 313 3.66 -2.62 -2.40
CA GLY A 313 2.22 -2.67 -2.70
C GLY A 313 1.50 -3.70 -1.83
N ALA A 314 2.10 -4.89 -1.65
CA ALA A 314 1.56 -5.91 -0.75
C ALA A 314 1.58 -5.45 0.72
N TRP A 315 2.64 -4.75 1.14
CA TRP A 315 2.74 -4.24 2.51
C TRP A 315 1.67 -3.17 2.80
N TRP A 316 1.56 -2.16 1.94
CA TRP A 316 0.54 -1.12 2.08
C TRP A 316 -0.88 -1.68 1.93
N SER A 317 -1.08 -2.67 1.06
CA SER A 317 -2.36 -3.40 0.98
C SER A 317 -2.70 -4.08 2.30
N ALA A 318 -1.75 -4.76 2.95
CA ALA A 318 -1.94 -5.37 4.25
C ALA A 318 -2.38 -4.36 5.32
N ARG A 319 -1.72 -3.19 5.38
CA ARG A 319 -2.10 -2.08 6.27
C ARG A 319 -3.50 -1.57 5.99
N ALA A 320 -3.87 -1.42 4.71
CA ALA A 320 -5.21 -1.01 4.32
C ALA A 320 -6.27 -2.05 4.75
N ILE A 321 -5.99 -3.35 4.61
CA ILE A 321 -6.89 -4.43 5.04
C ILE A 321 -7.11 -4.41 6.55
N VAL A 322 -6.04 -4.26 7.35
CA VAL A 322 -6.15 -4.14 8.82
C VAL A 322 -6.96 -2.90 9.20
N THR A 323 -6.71 -1.77 8.53
CA THR A 323 -7.47 -0.52 8.73
C THR A 323 -8.95 -0.69 8.40
N HIS A 324 -9.25 -1.46 7.36
CA HIS A 324 -10.62 -1.81 6.98
C HIS A 324 -11.30 -2.70 8.03
N SER A 325 -10.60 -3.70 8.55
CA SER A 325 -11.09 -4.53 9.65
C SER A 325 -11.46 -3.69 10.89
N ARG A 326 -10.61 -2.72 11.25
CA ARG A 326 -10.85 -1.78 12.37
C ARG A 326 -12.06 -0.87 12.18
N LEU A 327 -12.47 -0.64 10.94
CA LEU A 327 -13.62 0.20 10.63
C LEU A 327 -14.95 -0.54 10.85
N LEU A 328 -14.98 -1.88 10.86
CA LEU A 328 -16.21 -2.67 10.94
C LEU A 328 -16.83 -2.68 12.36
N LEU A 329 -18.16 -2.77 12.42
CA LEU A 329 -18.92 -2.67 13.68
C LEU A 329 -18.82 -3.90 14.60
N ALA A 330 -18.79 -5.12 14.05
CA ALA A 330 -18.98 -6.33 14.86
C ALA A 330 -17.92 -6.60 15.93
N GLY A 331 -16.77 -5.93 15.90
CA GLY A 331 -15.64 -6.23 16.81
C GLY A 331 -14.98 -7.60 16.56
N ASP A 332 -15.70 -8.54 15.94
CA ASP A 332 -15.19 -9.83 15.53
C ASP A 332 -14.42 -9.73 14.20
N PRO A 333 -13.28 -10.44 14.09
CA PRO A 333 -12.48 -10.46 12.88
C PRO A 333 -13.19 -11.16 11.72
N THR A 334 -13.39 -10.44 10.62
CA THR A 334 -13.92 -11.03 9.37
C THR A 334 -12.94 -12.03 8.77
N LEU A 335 -13.43 -13.20 8.34
CA LEU A 335 -12.60 -14.23 7.73
C LEU A 335 -12.02 -13.76 6.38
N THR A 336 -12.81 -13.01 5.61
CA THR A 336 -12.39 -12.48 4.30
C THR A 336 -11.17 -11.58 4.43
N LEU A 337 -11.22 -10.58 5.31
CA LEU A 337 -10.07 -9.68 5.51
C LEU A 337 -8.88 -10.39 6.15
N TRP A 338 -9.09 -11.43 6.97
CA TRP A 338 -7.98 -12.22 7.51
C TRP A 338 -7.22 -12.96 6.39
N VAL A 339 -7.93 -13.64 5.48
CA VAL A 339 -7.32 -14.38 4.36
C VAL A 339 -6.52 -13.42 3.48
N GLU A 340 -7.08 -12.25 3.16
CA GLU A 340 -6.37 -11.22 2.40
C GLU A 340 -5.13 -10.70 3.13
N THR A 341 -5.25 -10.41 4.43
CA THR A 341 -4.13 -9.91 5.26
C THR A 341 -2.99 -10.92 5.28
N ALA A 342 -3.29 -12.20 5.51
CA ALA A 342 -2.30 -13.26 5.54
C ALA A 342 -1.62 -13.46 4.18
N ALA A 343 -2.38 -13.38 3.07
CA ALA A 343 -1.82 -13.47 1.73
C ALA A 343 -0.88 -12.29 1.42
N ALA A 344 -1.26 -11.07 1.79
CA ALA A 344 -0.45 -9.87 1.61
C ALA A 344 0.85 -9.95 2.43
N PHE A 345 0.77 -10.24 3.73
CA PHE A 345 1.96 -10.37 4.58
C PHE A 345 2.86 -11.54 4.20
N ARG A 346 2.33 -12.66 3.67
CA ARG A 346 3.17 -13.73 3.12
C ARG A 346 4.07 -13.22 2.00
N THR A 347 3.54 -12.40 1.11
CA THR A 347 4.32 -11.75 0.04
C THR A 347 5.38 -10.83 0.64
N VAL A 348 5.00 -9.97 1.59
CA VAL A 348 5.92 -9.04 2.26
C VAL A 348 7.05 -9.78 2.96
N LEU A 349 6.73 -10.79 3.78
CA LEU A 349 7.72 -11.57 4.51
C LEU A 349 8.62 -12.37 3.57
N SER A 350 8.08 -12.93 2.49
CA SER A 350 8.90 -13.62 1.48
C SER A 350 9.92 -12.69 0.82
N TRP A 351 9.54 -11.43 0.61
CA TRP A 351 10.42 -10.41 0.05
C TRP A 351 11.44 -9.90 1.08
N ALA A 352 10.96 -9.46 2.24
CA ALA A 352 11.78 -8.88 3.29
C ALA A 352 12.73 -9.92 3.92
N CYS A 353 12.31 -11.19 3.99
CA CYS A 353 13.04 -12.26 4.68
C CYS A 353 13.65 -13.31 3.72
N GLY A 354 13.37 -13.24 2.41
CA GLY A 354 13.77 -14.26 1.43
C GLY A 354 15.28 -14.49 1.29
N SER A 355 16.11 -13.65 1.90
CA SER A 355 17.56 -13.83 1.98
C SER A 355 18.17 -13.27 3.27
N VAL A 356 17.60 -13.59 4.45
CA VAL A 356 18.32 -13.35 5.73
C VAL A 356 19.48 -14.35 5.86
N LEU A 357 20.44 -14.23 4.94
CA LEU A 357 21.80 -14.69 5.11
C LEU A 357 22.53 -13.71 6.05
N PRO A 358 23.64 -14.12 6.69
CA PRO A 358 24.42 -13.28 7.61
C PRO A 358 24.99 -11.97 7.02
N THR A 359 24.76 -11.69 5.73
CA THR A 359 25.26 -10.53 4.98
C THR A 359 24.18 -9.50 4.62
N ALA A 360 23.01 -9.55 5.26
CA ALA A 360 21.97 -8.56 5.03
C ALA A 360 22.43 -7.15 5.44
N THR A 361 22.12 -6.15 4.61
CA THR A 361 22.38 -4.75 4.96
C THR A 361 21.49 -4.32 6.14
N PRO A 362 21.92 -3.35 6.97
CA PRO A 362 21.13 -2.87 8.11
C PRO A 362 19.70 -2.46 7.74
N VAL A 363 19.53 -1.86 6.55
CA VAL A 363 18.21 -1.47 6.01
C VAL A 363 17.30 -2.68 5.80
N LYS A 364 17.80 -3.77 5.21
CA LYS A 364 17.01 -5.00 5.02
C LYS A 364 16.66 -5.66 6.35
N THR A 365 17.56 -5.65 7.32
CA THR A 365 17.29 -6.15 8.67
C THR A 365 16.18 -5.34 9.35
N HIS A 366 16.20 -4.01 9.21
CA HIS A 366 15.15 -3.13 9.75
C HIS A 366 13.80 -3.41 9.09
N GLN A 367 13.73 -3.45 7.75
CA GLN A 367 12.50 -3.74 7.01
C GLN A 367 11.92 -5.11 7.36
N ALA A 368 12.78 -6.13 7.51
CA ALA A 368 12.34 -7.45 7.95
C ALA A 368 11.77 -7.42 9.36
N ALA A 369 12.42 -6.71 10.30
CA ALA A 369 11.92 -6.57 11.67
C ALA A 369 10.57 -5.83 11.71
N GLU A 370 10.41 -4.74 10.96
CA GLU A 370 9.13 -4.01 10.84
C GLU A 370 8.04 -4.89 10.23
N ALA A 371 8.33 -5.63 9.16
CA ALA A 371 7.38 -6.53 8.52
C ALA A 371 6.91 -7.64 9.49
N TRP A 372 7.83 -8.22 10.28
CA TRP A 372 7.47 -9.20 11.32
C TRP A 372 6.65 -8.60 12.46
N LEU A 373 7.01 -7.39 12.91
CA LEU A 373 6.27 -6.68 13.95
C LEU A 373 4.83 -6.39 13.50
N GLU A 374 4.65 -5.84 12.29
CA GLU A 374 3.32 -5.56 11.74
C GLU A 374 2.52 -6.82 11.48
N TRP A 375 3.17 -7.90 11.04
CA TRP A 375 2.50 -9.20 10.91
C TRP A 375 2.01 -9.72 12.27
N GLY A 376 2.84 -9.64 13.32
CA GLY A 376 2.46 -10.00 14.69
C GLY A 376 1.28 -9.16 15.21
N LEU A 377 1.31 -7.85 14.98
CA LEU A 377 0.21 -6.94 15.34
C LEU A 377 -1.09 -7.26 14.58
N ALA A 378 -0.99 -7.58 13.28
CA ALA A 378 -2.14 -8.00 12.50
C ALA A 378 -2.75 -9.31 13.04
N GLN A 379 -1.92 -10.31 13.34
CA GLN A 379 -2.37 -11.57 13.95
C GLN A 379 -3.10 -11.34 15.27
N TYR A 380 -2.53 -10.49 16.14
CA TYR A 380 -3.16 -10.11 17.39
C TYR A 380 -4.53 -9.44 17.16
N HIS A 381 -4.59 -8.46 16.24
CA HIS A 381 -5.82 -7.76 15.89
C HIS A 381 -6.92 -8.71 15.40
N PHE A 382 -6.56 -9.70 14.59
CA PHE A 382 -7.51 -10.71 14.10
C PHE A 382 -7.79 -11.85 15.11
N ASN A 383 -7.40 -11.67 16.38
CA ASN A 383 -7.53 -12.66 17.46
C ASN A 383 -7.01 -14.06 17.08
N ARG A 384 -5.88 -14.11 16.36
CA ARG A 384 -5.17 -15.33 15.98
C ARG A 384 -3.98 -15.55 16.93
N ALA A 385 -4.27 -15.50 18.24
CA ALA A 385 -3.27 -15.56 19.31
C ALA A 385 -2.41 -16.85 19.30
N ASP A 386 -2.84 -17.89 18.59
CA ASP A 386 -2.12 -19.16 18.51
C ASP A 386 -0.93 -19.14 17.50
N ALA A 387 -0.61 -18.01 16.87
CA ALA A 387 0.37 -17.91 15.78
C ALA A 387 1.48 -16.85 15.99
N GLY A 388 1.51 -16.21 17.17
CA GLY A 388 2.52 -15.21 17.56
C GLY A 388 3.82 -15.82 18.08
#